data_AF-A0A8T4VGJ2-F1
#
_entry.id   AF-A0A8T4VGJ2-F1
#
_cell.length_a   1.000
_cell.length_b   1.000
_cell.length_c   1.000
_cell.angle_alpha   90.00
_cell.angle_beta   90.00
_cell.angle_gamma   90.00
#
_symmetry.space_group_name_H-M   'P 1'
#
loop_
_entity.id
_entity.type
_entity.pdbx_description
1 polymer ?
#
loop_
_entity_poly.entity_id
_entity_poly.type
_entity_poly.pdbx_seq_one_letter_code
_entity_poly.pdbx_strand_id
1 'polypeptide(L)' 'MGLSNKKEEQLRKMPYIEAKVFRSKDGRFLIHRTTITDIKATAYYEKVLSSEPSAGQDELVEVTEEMLTA' A
#
# COMPACT_ATOMS: atom_id res chain seq x y z
N MET A 1 -20.49 19.13 -9.20
CA MET A 1 -20.56 18.28 -7.98
C MET A 1 -19.43 17.26 -8.07
N GLY A 2 -18.22 17.68 -7.75
CA GLY A 2 -17.02 16.84 -7.79
C GLY A 2 -16.57 16.55 -6.36
N LEU A 3 -16.19 15.31 -6.07
CA LEU A 3 -15.59 14.96 -4.80
C LEU A 3 -14.30 15.80 -4.66
N SER A 4 -14.12 16.47 -3.54
CA SER A 4 -12.90 17.24 -3.26
C SER A 4 -11.65 16.38 -3.50
N ASN A 5 -10.58 16.96 -4.07
CA ASN A 5 -9.34 16.28 -4.45
C ASN A 5 -8.81 15.31 -3.36
N LYS A 6 -8.99 15.66 -2.08
CA LYS A 6 -8.58 14.82 -0.94
C LYS A 6 -9.37 13.51 -0.84
N LYS A 7 -10.67 13.50 -1.18
CA LYS A 7 -11.52 12.30 -1.19
C LYS A 7 -11.19 11.38 -2.36
N GLU A 8 -10.84 11.94 -3.51
CA GLU A 8 -10.44 11.15 -4.68
C GLU A 8 -9.10 10.45 -4.47
N GLU A 9 -8.12 11.14 -3.87
CA GLU A 9 -6.85 10.53 -3.46
C GLU A 9 -7.03 9.43 -2.43
N GLN A 10 -7.97 9.61 -1.48
CA GLN A 10 -8.29 8.60 -0.50
C GLN A 10 -8.90 7.35 -1.16
N LEU A 11 -9.84 7.53 -2.10
CA LEU A 11 -10.47 6.43 -2.83
C LEU A 11 -9.46 5.67 -3.71
N ARG A 12 -8.47 6.36 -4.30
CA ARG A 12 -7.37 5.70 -5.03
C ARG A 12 -6.46 4.84 -4.15
N LYS A 13 -6.36 5.18 -2.86
CA LYS A 13 -5.57 4.42 -1.86
C LYS A 13 -6.36 3.32 -1.17
N MET A 14 -7.67 3.25 -1.36
CA MET A 14 -8.49 2.20 -0.75
C MET A 14 -8.31 0.89 -1.53
N PRO A 15 -8.07 -0.24 -0.84
CA PRO A 15 -8.08 -1.53 -1.51
C PRO A 15 -9.48 -1.84 -2.03
N TYR A 16 -9.53 -2.53 -3.17
CA TYR A 16 -10.78 -3.02 -3.71
C TYR A 16 -11.22 -4.25 -2.91
N ILE A 17 -12.38 -4.15 -2.27
CA ILE A 17 -12.93 -5.20 -1.40
C ILE A 17 -14.11 -5.84 -2.13
N GLU A 18 -13.96 -7.11 -2.48
CA GLU A 18 -15.04 -7.92 -3.05
C GLU A 18 -15.49 -8.98 -2.06
N ALA A 19 -16.80 -9.08 -1.85
CA ALA A 19 -17.42 -10.20 -1.14
C ALA A 19 -18.16 -11.08 -2.15
N LYS A 20 -17.80 -12.36 -2.22
CA LYS A 20 -18.50 -13.36 -3.03
C LYS A 20 -19.04 -14.46 -2.13
N VAL A 21 -20.36 -14.61 -2.15
CA VAL A 21 -21.05 -15.70 -1.46
C VAL A 21 -21.48 -16.73 -2.50
N PHE A 22 -21.03 -17.97 -2.32
CA PHE A 22 -21.43 -19.06 -3.20
C PHE A 22 -21.62 -20.35 -2.42
N ARG A 23 -22.47 -21.22 -2.93
CA ARG A 23 -22.71 -22.54 -2.34
C ARG A 23 -21.57 -23.49 -2.75
N SER A 24 -21.12 -24.32 -1.82
CA SER A 24 -20.20 -25.42 -2.12
C SER A 24 -20.81 -26.32 -3.20
N LYS A 25 -19.97 -26.93 -4.03
CA LYS A 25 -20.42 -27.82 -5.12
C LYS A 25 -21.33 -28.94 -4.61
N ASP A 26 -21.06 -29.42 -3.40
CA ASP A 26 -21.85 -30.47 -2.74
C ASP A 26 -23.11 -29.95 -2.02
N GLY A 27 -23.40 -28.65 -2.08
CA GLY A 27 -24.57 -28.03 -1.45
C GLY A 27 -24.51 -27.88 0.07
N ARG A 28 -23.58 -28.58 0.73
CA ARG A 28 -23.48 -28.72 2.20
C ARG A 28 -23.00 -27.45 2.93
N PHE A 29 -22.31 -26.55 2.24
CA PHE A 29 -21.72 -25.35 2.85
C PHE A 29 -22.03 -24.09 2.06
N LEU A 30 -22.16 -22.98 2.79
CA LEU A 30 -22.17 -21.63 2.23
C LEU A 30 -20.77 -21.05 2.40
N ILE A 31 -20.12 -20.70 1.29
CA ILE A 31 -18.76 -20.16 1.30
C ILE A 31 -18.86 -18.66 1.12
N HIS A 32 -18.41 -17.92 2.13
CA HIS A 32 -18.24 -16.48 2.08
C HIS A 32 -16.76 -16.18 1.83
N ARG A 33 -16.43 -15.61 0.66
CA ARG A 33 -15.07 -15.24 0.29
C ARG A 33 -14.94 -13.73 0.22
N THR A 34 -14.05 -13.17 1.05
CA THR A 34 -13.65 -11.76 0.97
C THR A 34 -12.30 -11.69 0.26
N THR A 35 -12.24 -11.02 -0.88
CA THR A 35 -10.99 -10.70 -1.58
C THR A 35 -10.65 -9.25 -1.33
N ILE A 36 -9.45 -9.00 -0.80
CA ILE A 36 -8.90 -7.65 -0.63
C ILE A 36 -7.78 -7.49 -1.66
N THR A 37 -8.01 -6.63 -2.65
CA THR A 37 -7.07 -6.40 -3.76
C THR A 37 -6.49 -5.00 -3.64
N ASP A 38 -5.18 -4.91 -3.48
CA ASP A 38 -4.44 -3.65 -3.55
C ASP A 38 -3.77 -3.53 -4.93
N ILE A 39 -3.99 -2.40 -5.61
CA ILE A 39 -3.49 -2.16 -6.96
C ILE A 39 -2.35 -1.16 -6.86
N LYS A 40 -1.13 -1.63 -7.14
CA LYS A 40 0.07 -0.80 -7.14
C LYS A 40 0.68 -0.71 -8.52
N ALA A 41 1.30 0.43 -8.82
CA ALA A 41 1.98 0.64 -10.09
C ALA A 41 3.24 -0.25 -10.19
N THR A 42 3.39 -0.97 -11.30
CA THR A 42 4.54 -1.88 -11.51
C THR A 42 5.87 -1.13 -11.59
N ALA A 43 5.86 0.09 -12.15
CA ALA A 43 7.04 0.94 -12.32
C ALA A 43 7.83 1.19 -11.02
N TYR A 44 7.15 1.30 -9.86
CA TYR A 44 7.84 1.44 -8.57
C TYR A 44 8.61 0.17 -8.21
N TYR A 45 7.98 -0.99 -8.37
CA TYR A 45 8.57 -2.28 -8.05
C TYR A 45 9.66 -2.67 -9.03
N GLU A 46 9.49 -2.36 -10.32
CA GLU A 46 10.54 -2.52 -11.34
C GLU A 46 11.79 -1.71 -10.94
N LYS A 47 11.62 -0.43 -10.55
CA LYS A 47 12.73 0.41 -10.10
C LYS A 47 13.42 -0.17 -8.87
N VAL A 48 12.67 -0.58 -7.85
CA VAL A 48 13.20 -1.15 -6.59
C VAL A 48 13.89 -2.50 -6.79
N LEU A 49 13.37 -3.36 -7.68
CA LEU A 49 13.98 -4.65 -7.98
C LEU A 49 15.21 -4.51 -8.90
N SER A 50 15.21 -3.51 -9.78
CA SER A 50 16.33 -3.21 -10.67
C SER A 50 17.46 -2.43 -9.99
N SER A 51 17.19 -1.76 -8.87
CA SER A 51 18.23 -1.12 -8.09
C SER A 51 19.03 -2.17 -7.35
N GLU A 52 20.32 -2.29 -7.68
CA GLU A 52 21.27 -2.94 -6.80
C GLU A 52 21.24 -2.24 -5.44
N PRO A 53 21.31 -2.97 -4.31
CA PRO A 53 21.39 -2.32 -3.00
C PRO A 53 22.63 -1.45 -2.98
N SER A 54 22.45 -0.14 -3.03
CA SER A 54 23.55 0.80 -2.84
C SER A 54 24.05 0.61 -1.43
N ALA A 55 25.20 -0.06 -1.28
CA ALA A 55 25.91 -0.14 -0.02
C ALA A 55 26.33 1.29 0.36
N GLY A 56 25.63 1.88 1.33
CA GLY A 56 26.02 3.10 2.01
C GLY A 56 25.16 4.32 1.68
N GLN A 57 24.29 4.68 2.64
CA GLN A 57 24.37 5.93 3.40
C GLN A 57 23.17 5.98 4.37
N ASP A 58 23.23 5.16 5.43
CA ASP A 58 22.60 5.53 6.68
C ASP A 58 23.49 6.61 7.31
N GLU A 59 23.36 7.86 6.86
CA GLU A 59 23.87 9.00 7.63
C GLU A 59 22.97 9.16 8.86
N LEU A 60 23.34 8.49 9.95
CA LEU A 60 22.90 8.85 11.28
C LEU A 60 23.43 10.27 11.55
N VAL A 61 22.57 11.27 11.34
CA VAL A 61 22.84 12.63 11.79
C VAL A 61 22.84 12.62 13.32
N GLU A 62 24.03 12.47 13.91
CA GLU A 62 24.23 12.79 15.32
C GLU A 62 24.02 14.30 15.48
N VAL A 63 22.89 14.67 16.09
CA VAL A 63 22.61 16.05 16.49
C VAL A 63 23.59 16.40 17.61
N THR A 64 24.69 17.07 17.27
CA THR A 64 25.56 17.68 18.28
C THR A 64 24.84 18.87 18.92
N GLU A 65 24.93 18.97 20.25
CA GLU A 65 24.15 19.87 21.12
C GLU A 65 24.25 21.38 20.79
N GLU A 66 25.14 21.81 19.89
CA GLU A 66 25.35 23.21 19.53
C GLU A 66 24.21 23.82 18.68
N MET A 67 23.33 23.02 18.07
CA MET A 67 22.20 23.55 17.27
C MET A 67 20.95 23.91 18.10
N LEU A 68 20.94 23.65 19.42
CA LEU A 68 19.79 23.93 20.30
C LEU A 68 19.90 25.27 21.06
N THR A 69 20.98 26.04 20.87
CA THR A 69 21.27 27.27 21.63
C THR A 69 21.57 28.50 20.77
N ALA A 70 21.01 28.58 19.56
CA ALA A 70 20.99 29.80 18.75
C ALA A 70 19.57 30.39 18.63
#